data_AF-A0A947Y8G7-F1
#
_entry.id   AF-A0A947Y8G7-F1
#
_cell.length_a   1.000
_cell.length_b   1.000
_cell.length_c   1.000
_cell.angle_alpha   90.00
_cell.angle_beta   90.00
_cell.angle_gamma   90.00
#
_symmetry.space_group_name_H-M   'P 1'
#
loop_
_entity.id
_entity.type
_entity.pdbx_description
1 polymer ?
#
loop_
_entity_poly.entity_id
_entity_poly.type
_entity_poly.pdbx_seq_one_letter_code
_entity_poly.pdbx_strand_id
1 'polypeptide(L)'
;AKKIDFSNKYFKDLDFIIIGRGGGSLEELWAFNEEILARSIYNSKIPIVSAVGHETDFTISDFVADLRSPTPSAAAEMTIPDKNNLINNLSLLKSKMIRAVKRNLELKTENLNSASRSLKYQGPENRINQYYQYIDEFSARLNLRIKHRVELYGERIKKDSQRLDSLSPWAIIERGYSICRKIPGKEIIKRLEQIEVGAKIEVIISDGKILSKVEKKEAVSN
;
A
#
# COMPACT_ATOMS: atom_id res chain seq x y z
N ALA A 1 -5.15 69.46 -35.25
CA ALA A 1 -4.40 68.79 -36.32
C ALA A 1 -2.92 68.65 -35.96
N LYS A 2 -2.07 69.68 -36.14
CA LYS A 2 -0.60 69.57 -35.98
C LYS A 2 -0.10 68.89 -34.70
N LYS A 3 -0.76 69.10 -33.55
CA LYS A 3 -0.41 68.43 -32.28
C LYS A 3 -0.68 66.92 -32.29
N ILE A 4 -1.77 66.47 -32.92
CA ILE A 4 -2.09 65.05 -33.09
C ILE A 4 -1.06 64.40 -34.00
N ASP A 5 -0.73 65.05 -35.12
CA ASP A 5 0.28 64.56 -36.06
C ASP A 5 1.67 64.48 -35.39
N PHE A 6 2.00 65.48 -34.55
CA PHE A 6 3.20 65.48 -33.73
C PHE A 6 3.21 64.30 -32.74
N SER A 7 2.13 64.10 -31.99
CA SER A 7 2.04 62.98 -31.03
C SER A 7 2.19 61.62 -31.71
N ASN A 8 1.52 61.42 -32.85
CA ASN A 8 1.66 60.20 -33.65
C ASN A 8 3.09 59.97 -34.16
N LYS A 9 3.86 61.04 -34.40
CA LYS A 9 5.23 60.95 -34.90
C LYS A 9 6.25 60.67 -33.79
N TYR A 10 6.10 61.31 -32.63
CA TYR A 10 7.12 61.32 -31.57
C TYR A 10 6.79 60.46 -30.36
N PHE A 11 5.51 60.17 -30.10
CA PHE A 11 5.07 59.42 -28.92
C PHE A 11 4.34 58.15 -29.33
N LYS A 12 5.10 57.11 -29.68
CA LYS A 12 4.54 55.82 -30.11
C LYS A 12 3.98 54.98 -28.97
N ASP A 13 4.36 55.27 -27.72
CA ASP A 13 3.99 54.49 -26.54
C ASP A 13 2.76 55.06 -25.81
N LEU A 14 2.04 56.00 -26.43
CA LEU A 14 0.79 56.51 -25.88
C LEU A 14 -0.34 55.52 -26.14
N ASP A 15 -1.06 55.15 -25.08
CA ASP A 15 -2.22 54.27 -25.17
C ASP A 15 -3.42 54.95 -25.86
N PHE A 16 -3.65 56.23 -25.57
CA PHE A 16 -4.70 57.06 -26.17
C PHE A 16 -4.43 58.56 -25.98
N ILE A 17 -5.19 59.41 -26.69
CA ILE A 17 -5.18 60.87 -26.57
C ILE A 17 -6.59 61.33 -26.19
N ILE A 18 -6.72 62.16 -25.16
CA ILE A 18 -7.96 62.90 -24.90
C ILE A 18 -7.83 64.28 -25.54
N ILE A 19 -8.72 64.58 -26.49
CA ILE A 19 -8.93 65.94 -26.96
C ILE A 19 -10.14 66.49 -26.22
N GLY A 20 -10.06 67.70 -25.72
CA GLY A 20 -11.17 68.26 -24.97
C GLY A 20 -10.97 69.72 -24.68
N ARG A 21 -12.02 70.34 -24.17
CA ARG A 21 -12.01 71.71 -23.65
C ARG A 21 -12.71 71.76 -22.31
N GLY A 22 -12.46 72.83 -21.55
CA GLY A 22 -13.25 73.16 -20.36
C GLY A 22 -14.60 73.76 -20.75
N GLY A 23 -15.24 74.46 -19.80
CA GLY A 23 -16.37 75.33 -20.12
C GLY A 23 -15.93 76.54 -20.96
N GLY A 24 -16.81 77.05 -21.82
CA GLY A 24 -16.49 78.18 -22.69
C GLY A 24 -17.57 78.44 -23.74
N SER A 25 -17.45 79.55 -24.45
CA SER A 25 -18.45 80.00 -25.43
C SER A 25 -18.46 79.15 -26.71
N LEU A 26 -19.43 79.40 -27.59
CA LEU A 26 -19.59 78.67 -28.86
C LEU A 26 -18.41 78.88 -29.82
N GLU A 27 -17.73 80.03 -29.70
CA GLU A 27 -16.55 80.38 -30.49
C GLU A 27 -15.37 79.44 -30.21
N GLU A 28 -15.24 78.96 -28.98
CA GLU A 28 -14.20 78.01 -28.60
C GLU A 28 -14.49 76.58 -29.11
N LEU A 29 -15.76 76.25 -29.39
CA LEU A 29 -16.14 74.98 -30.06
C LEU A 29 -15.68 74.96 -31.52
N TRP A 30 -15.54 76.12 -32.15
CA TRP A 30 -15.26 76.19 -33.58
C TRP A 30 -13.92 75.54 -33.96
N ALA A 31 -12.92 75.64 -33.09
CA ALA A 31 -11.62 74.98 -33.28
C ALA A 31 -11.73 73.45 -33.37
N PHE A 32 -12.82 72.86 -32.86
CA PHE A 32 -13.12 71.44 -32.91
C PHE A 32 -14.07 71.05 -34.04
N ASN A 33 -14.55 72.02 -34.82
CA ASN A 33 -15.47 71.84 -35.94
C ASN A 33 -14.80 72.08 -37.31
N GLU A 34 -13.47 72.06 -37.37
CA GLU A 34 -12.72 72.22 -38.61
C GLU A 34 -12.41 70.87 -39.29
N GLU A 35 -12.56 70.82 -40.61
CA GLU A 35 -12.27 69.63 -41.43
C GLU A 35 -10.83 69.12 -41.23
N ILE A 36 -9.86 70.04 -41.12
CA ILE A 36 -8.44 69.67 -41.00
C ILE A 36 -8.15 68.92 -39.69
N LEU A 37 -8.87 69.25 -38.62
CA LEU A 37 -8.79 68.54 -37.35
C LEU A 37 -9.46 67.18 -37.46
N ALA A 38 -10.66 67.12 -38.03
CA ALA A 38 -11.40 65.87 -38.25
C ALA A 38 -10.55 64.85 -39.03
N ARG A 39 -9.93 65.27 -40.14
CA ARG A 39 -9.04 64.41 -40.93
C ARG A 39 -7.80 63.96 -40.14
N SER A 40 -7.27 64.80 -39.28
CA SER A 40 -6.11 64.45 -38.42
C SER A 40 -6.51 63.46 -37.31
N ILE A 41 -7.72 63.57 -36.75
CA ILE A 41 -8.28 62.60 -35.81
C ILE A 41 -8.47 61.25 -36.49
N TYR A 42 -9.16 61.24 -37.64
CA TYR A 42 -9.42 60.02 -38.42
C TYR A 42 -8.15 59.27 -38.82
N ASN A 43 -7.09 60.00 -39.18
CA ASN A 43 -5.82 59.41 -39.60
C ASN A 43 -4.88 59.10 -38.42
N SER A 44 -5.30 59.36 -37.17
CA SER A 44 -4.49 59.07 -35.99
C SER A 44 -4.32 57.55 -35.81
N LYS A 45 -3.11 57.12 -35.46
CA LYS A 45 -2.83 55.72 -35.08
C LYS A 45 -3.05 55.47 -33.60
N ILE A 46 -2.94 56.52 -32.79
CA ILE A 46 -3.22 56.49 -31.37
C ILE A 46 -4.73 56.76 -31.20
N PRO A 47 -5.49 55.91 -30.47
CA PRO A 47 -6.90 56.10 -30.21
C PRO A 47 -7.19 57.47 -29.60
N ILE A 48 -8.26 58.14 -30.06
CA ILE A 48 -8.62 59.47 -29.61
C ILE A 48 -10.00 59.47 -28.93
N VAL A 49 -10.05 60.02 -27.73
CA VAL A 49 -11.29 60.29 -26.99
C VAL A 49 -11.62 61.77 -27.10
N SER A 50 -12.78 62.10 -27.65
CA SER A 50 -13.30 63.47 -27.69
C SER A 50 -14.07 63.80 -26.42
N ALA A 51 -13.69 64.90 -25.79
CA ALA A 51 -14.22 65.43 -24.54
C ALA A 51 -14.54 66.93 -24.70
N VAL A 52 -15.16 67.28 -25.83
CA VAL A 52 -15.33 68.67 -26.29
C VAL A 52 -16.75 69.20 -26.08
N GLY A 53 -17.76 68.37 -26.37
CA GLY A 53 -19.17 68.75 -26.38
C GLY A 53 -19.97 68.18 -25.21
N HIS A 54 -20.89 68.97 -24.65
CA HIS A 54 -21.95 68.49 -23.75
C HIS A 54 -23.08 67.85 -24.57
N GLU A 55 -24.12 67.31 -23.93
CA GLU A 55 -25.18 66.53 -24.61
C GLU A 55 -25.85 67.25 -25.81
N THR A 56 -25.82 68.59 -25.88
CA THR A 56 -26.44 69.40 -26.95
C THR A 56 -25.47 69.94 -28.01
N ASP A 57 -24.16 69.99 -27.73
CA ASP A 57 -23.19 70.73 -28.55
C ASP A 57 -22.22 69.76 -29.24
N PHE A 58 -22.67 69.13 -30.33
CA PHE A 58 -21.84 68.20 -31.09
C PHE A 58 -20.90 68.92 -32.05
N THR A 59 -19.66 68.44 -32.13
CA THR A 59 -18.66 68.90 -33.11
C THR A 59 -18.30 67.79 -34.08
N ILE A 60 -17.78 68.13 -35.26
CA ILE A 60 -17.26 67.12 -36.20
C ILE A 60 -16.18 66.25 -35.54
N SER A 61 -15.37 66.80 -34.62
CA SER A 61 -14.38 66.01 -33.88
C SER A 61 -15.00 64.91 -33.02
N ASP A 62 -16.18 65.13 -32.44
CA ASP A 62 -16.89 64.14 -31.64
C ASP A 62 -17.36 62.94 -32.46
N PHE A 63 -17.69 63.17 -33.74
CA PHE A 63 -18.15 62.11 -34.65
C PHE A 63 -17.02 61.28 -35.24
N VAL A 64 -15.81 61.85 -35.29
CA VAL A 64 -14.64 61.21 -35.91
C VAL A 64 -13.72 60.57 -34.88
N ALA A 65 -13.84 60.91 -33.60
CA ALA A 65 -13.11 60.28 -32.51
C ALA A 65 -13.58 58.84 -32.22
N ASP A 66 -12.71 58.02 -31.65
CA ASP A 66 -13.00 56.62 -31.31
C ASP A 66 -14.01 56.50 -30.16
N LEU A 67 -13.96 57.45 -29.22
CA LEU A 67 -14.89 57.51 -28.09
C LEU A 67 -15.28 58.97 -27.82
N ARG A 68 -16.56 59.21 -27.57
CA ARG A 68 -17.07 60.50 -27.09
C ARG A 68 -17.31 60.45 -25.59
N SER A 69 -16.92 61.51 -24.91
CA SER A 69 -17.19 61.78 -23.50
C SER A 69 -17.70 63.21 -23.32
N PRO A 70 -18.62 63.48 -22.38
CA PRO A 70 -19.19 64.82 -22.22
C PRO A 70 -18.21 65.83 -21.61
N THR A 71 -17.21 65.38 -20.85
CA THR A 71 -16.22 66.27 -20.20
C THR A 71 -14.84 65.62 -20.15
N PRO A 72 -13.75 66.41 -20.07
CA PRO A 72 -12.41 65.84 -19.91
C PRO A 72 -12.26 64.96 -18.67
N SER A 73 -12.94 65.32 -17.57
CA SER A 73 -12.94 64.51 -16.34
C SER A 73 -13.63 63.17 -16.55
N ALA A 74 -14.79 63.14 -17.22
CA ALA A 74 -15.48 61.90 -17.55
C ALA A 74 -14.66 61.02 -18.52
N ALA A 75 -13.92 61.64 -19.45
CA ALA A 75 -13.02 60.90 -20.34
C ALA A 75 -11.90 60.23 -19.55
N ALA A 76 -11.31 60.93 -18.57
CA ALA A 76 -10.29 60.35 -17.69
C ALA A 76 -10.86 59.22 -16.82
N GLU A 77 -12.07 59.39 -16.27
CA GLU A 77 -12.72 58.36 -15.45
C GLU A 77 -13.06 57.09 -16.23
N MET A 78 -13.52 57.23 -17.49
CA MET A 78 -13.84 56.08 -18.35
C MET A 78 -12.60 55.34 -18.84
N THR A 79 -11.47 56.03 -18.99
CA THR A 79 -10.25 55.46 -19.59
C THR A 79 -9.28 54.90 -18.55
N ILE A 80 -9.36 55.36 -17.30
CA ILE A 80 -8.43 54.95 -16.23
C ILE A 80 -9.14 53.98 -15.29
N PRO A 81 -8.57 52.78 -15.04
CA PRO A 81 -9.16 51.81 -14.12
C PRO A 81 -9.21 52.35 -12.68
N ASP A 82 -10.33 52.09 -11.99
CA ASP A 82 -10.50 52.47 -10.58
C ASP A 82 -9.46 51.76 -9.69
N LYS A 83 -8.74 52.58 -8.90
CA LYS A 83 -7.77 52.14 -7.89
C LYS A 83 -8.37 51.12 -6.91
N ASN A 84 -9.62 51.31 -6.48
CA ASN A 84 -10.26 50.40 -5.53
C ASN A 84 -10.50 49.02 -6.15
N ASN A 85 -10.90 48.97 -7.42
CA ASN A 85 -11.05 47.72 -8.17
C ASN A 85 -9.71 46.99 -8.30
N LEU A 86 -8.62 47.71 -8.58
CA LEU A 86 -7.28 47.11 -8.62
C LEU A 86 -6.86 46.52 -7.27
N ILE A 87 -7.10 47.23 -6.17
CA ILE A 87 -6.82 46.75 -4.80
C ILE A 87 -7.64 45.50 -4.49
N ASN A 88 -8.93 45.50 -4.83
CA ASN A 88 -9.82 44.36 -4.63
C ASN A 88 -9.36 43.13 -5.43
N ASN A 89 -8.95 43.33 -6.69
CA ASN A 89 -8.41 42.26 -7.53
C ASN A 89 -7.10 41.69 -6.96
N LEU A 90 -6.19 42.53 -6.49
CA LEU A 90 -4.95 42.09 -5.82
C LEU A 90 -5.26 41.28 -4.56
N SER A 91 -6.20 41.73 -3.74
CA SER A 91 -6.64 41.01 -2.54
C SER A 91 -7.24 39.64 -2.89
N LEU A 92 -8.09 39.58 -3.92
CA LEU A 92 -8.68 38.34 -4.40
C LEU A 92 -7.61 37.35 -4.89
N LEU A 93 -6.67 37.82 -5.72
CA LEU A 93 -5.56 37.00 -6.22
C LEU A 93 -4.67 36.47 -5.08
N LYS A 94 -4.33 37.32 -4.10
CA LYS A 94 -3.61 36.90 -2.89
C LYS A 94 -4.35 35.79 -2.15
N SER A 95 -5.66 35.95 -1.95
CA SER A 95 -6.48 34.94 -1.27
C SER A 95 -6.52 33.61 -2.02
N LYS A 96 -6.60 33.65 -3.36
CA LYS A 96 -6.57 32.45 -4.22
C LYS A 96 -5.24 31.73 -4.12
N MET A 97 -4.12 32.48 -4.16
CA MET A 97 -2.78 31.93 -4.03
C MET A 97 -2.60 31.22 -2.67
N ILE A 98 -2.98 31.87 -1.57
CA ILE A 98 -2.86 31.28 -0.23
C ILE A 98 -3.65 29.97 -0.13
N ARG A 99 -4.89 29.94 -0.66
CA ARG A 99 -5.71 28.72 -0.67
C ARG A 99 -5.07 27.60 -1.50
N ALA A 100 -4.50 27.93 -2.66
CA ALA A 100 -3.85 26.96 -3.52
C ALA A 100 -2.61 26.33 -2.85
N VAL A 101 -1.77 27.15 -2.21
CA VAL A 101 -0.60 26.67 -1.46
C VAL A 101 -1.01 25.80 -0.29
N LYS A 102 -2.00 26.24 0.50
CA LYS A 102 -2.51 25.46 1.65
C LYS A 102 -3.02 24.09 1.21
N ARG A 103 -3.84 24.05 0.16
CA ARG A 103 -4.36 22.79 -0.40
C ARG A 103 -3.23 21.87 -0.90
N ASN A 104 -2.20 22.43 -1.53
CA ASN A 104 -1.06 21.64 -2.00
C ASN A 104 -0.32 21.00 -0.82
N LEU A 105 -0.05 21.76 0.24
CA LEU A 105 0.60 21.27 1.45
C LEU A 105 -0.23 20.19 2.15
N GLU A 106 -1.55 20.38 2.26
CA GLU A 106 -2.46 19.38 2.82
C GLU A 106 -2.38 18.05 2.04
N LEU A 107 -2.52 18.09 0.71
CA LEU A 107 -2.42 16.90 -0.14
C LEU A 107 -1.07 16.20 -0.04
N LYS A 108 0.04 16.96 0.01
CA LYS A 108 1.38 16.38 0.16
C LYS A 108 1.57 15.75 1.54
N THR A 109 1.02 16.35 2.59
CA THR A 109 1.06 15.81 3.95
C THR A 109 0.24 14.53 4.06
N GLU A 110 -0.96 14.49 3.47
CA GLU A 110 -1.77 13.28 3.41
C GLU A 110 -1.07 12.13 2.68
N ASN A 111 -0.41 12.42 1.55
CA ASN A 111 0.37 11.43 0.80
C ASN A 111 1.59 10.92 1.59
N LEU A 112 2.28 11.78 2.33
CA LEU A 112 3.38 11.34 3.21
C LEU A 112 2.84 10.47 4.35
N ASN A 113 1.71 10.84 4.94
CA ASN A 113 1.07 10.07 6.00
C ASN A 113 0.53 8.72 5.50
N SER A 114 0.03 8.64 4.27
CA SER A 114 -0.40 7.36 3.67
C SER A 114 0.79 6.47 3.34
N ALA A 115 1.86 7.01 2.76
CA ALA A 115 3.10 6.27 2.50
C ALA A 115 3.76 5.78 3.79
N SER A 116 3.83 6.62 4.82
CA SER A 116 4.36 6.26 6.14
C SER A 116 3.52 5.16 6.81
N ARG A 117 2.18 5.24 6.73
CA ARG A 117 1.29 4.17 7.20
C ARG A 117 1.49 2.88 6.43
N SER A 118 1.54 2.93 5.10
CA SER A 118 1.82 1.76 4.26
C SER A 118 3.16 1.12 4.66
N LEU A 119 4.22 1.90 4.83
CA LEU A 119 5.51 1.40 5.30
C LEU A 119 5.43 0.81 6.71
N LYS A 120 4.64 1.37 7.62
CA LYS A 120 4.48 0.82 8.97
C LYS A 120 3.70 -0.50 8.99
N TYR A 121 2.67 -0.65 8.17
CA TYR A 121 1.82 -1.85 8.18
C TYR A 121 2.32 -2.95 7.24
N GLN A 122 2.78 -2.58 6.05
CA GLN A 122 3.33 -3.48 5.02
C GLN A 122 4.87 -3.52 5.04
N GLY A 123 5.47 -2.90 6.04
CA GLY A 123 6.91 -2.85 6.18
C GLY A 123 7.55 -4.23 6.32
N PRO A 124 8.83 -4.35 5.91
CA PRO A 124 9.59 -5.58 6.05
C PRO A 124 9.66 -6.03 7.51
N GLU A 125 9.66 -5.11 8.48
CA GLU A 125 9.73 -5.43 9.91
C GLU A 125 8.55 -6.28 10.41
N ASN A 126 7.30 -5.92 10.09
CA ASN A 126 6.13 -6.74 10.47
C ASN A 126 6.18 -8.11 9.80
N ARG A 127 6.62 -8.16 8.54
CA ARG A 127 6.73 -9.41 7.78
C ARG A 127 7.82 -10.31 8.37
N ILE A 128 8.94 -9.73 8.80
CA ILE A 128 10.03 -10.42 9.50
C ILE A 128 9.53 -10.96 10.84
N ASN A 129 8.80 -10.15 11.62
CA ASN A 129 8.23 -10.59 12.91
C ASN A 129 7.23 -11.74 12.72
N GLN A 130 6.41 -11.72 11.67
CA GLN A 130 5.55 -12.85 11.31
C GLN A 130 6.36 -14.11 10.96
N TYR A 131 7.45 -13.96 10.19
CA TYR A 131 8.32 -15.11 9.89
C TYR A 131 8.99 -15.68 11.14
N TYR A 132 9.41 -14.86 12.10
CA TYR A 132 9.90 -15.35 13.39
C TYR A 132 8.84 -16.17 14.14
N GLN A 133 7.60 -15.69 14.20
CA GLN A 133 6.50 -16.45 14.82
C GLN A 133 6.24 -17.79 14.11
N TYR A 134 6.30 -17.82 12.78
CA TYR A 134 6.17 -19.08 12.03
C TYR A 134 7.31 -20.04 12.29
N ILE A 135 8.56 -19.54 12.39
CA ILE A 135 9.72 -20.36 12.74
C ILE A 135 9.52 -20.98 14.13
N ASP A 136 9.05 -20.21 15.11
CA ASP A 136 8.79 -20.69 16.46
C ASP A 136 7.68 -21.75 16.48
N GLU A 137 6.56 -21.50 15.80
CA GLU A 137 5.45 -22.46 15.70
C GLU A 137 5.89 -23.77 15.03
N PHE A 138 6.59 -23.68 13.90
CA PHE A 138 7.07 -24.86 13.19
C PHE A 138 8.11 -25.63 14.00
N SER A 139 8.99 -24.94 14.72
CA SER A 139 9.98 -25.57 15.60
C SER A 139 9.30 -26.31 16.75
N ALA A 140 8.31 -25.70 17.40
CA ALA A 140 7.53 -26.33 18.46
C ALA A 140 6.79 -27.58 17.94
N ARG A 141 6.13 -27.47 16.78
CA ARG A 141 5.39 -28.58 16.16
C ARG A 141 6.32 -29.71 15.72
N LEU A 142 7.49 -29.39 15.17
CA LEU A 142 8.50 -30.37 14.79
C LEU A 142 8.98 -31.14 16.01
N ASN A 143 9.35 -30.44 17.08
CA ASN A 143 9.81 -31.06 18.33
C ASN A 143 8.77 -32.00 18.94
N LEU A 144 7.50 -31.56 18.99
CA LEU A 144 6.41 -32.40 19.50
C LEU A 144 6.25 -33.68 18.68
N ARG A 145 6.30 -33.57 17.35
CA ARG A 145 6.18 -34.73 16.43
C ARG A 145 7.35 -35.69 16.54
N ILE A 146 8.58 -35.16 16.65
CA ILE A 146 9.78 -35.98 16.84
C ILE A 146 9.67 -36.74 18.16
N LYS A 147 9.36 -36.06 19.27
CA LYS A 147 9.21 -36.68 20.58
C LYS A 147 8.17 -37.81 20.57
N HIS A 148 6.98 -37.53 20.03
CA HIS A 148 5.92 -38.53 19.92
C HIS A 148 6.34 -39.74 19.05
N ARG A 149 7.07 -39.51 17.95
CA ARG A 149 7.58 -40.59 17.10
C ARG A 149 8.59 -41.46 17.84
N VAL A 150 9.52 -40.84 18.56
CA VAL A 150 10.52 -41.56 19.37
C VAL A 150 9.84 -42.41 20.46
N GLU A 151 8.85 -41.85 21.17
CA GLU A 151 8.07 -42.58 22.17
C GLU A 151 7.33 -43.78 21.57
N LEU A 152 6.66 -43.60 20.42
CA LEU A 152 5.97 -44.71 19.73
C LEU A 152 6.93 -45.82 19.30
N TYR A 153 8.11 -45.48 18.78
CA TYR A 153 9.11 -46.49 18.42
C TYR A 153 9.68 -47.19 19.66
N GLY A 154 9.90 -46.47 20.76
CA GLY A 154 10.32 -47.05 22.03
C GLY A 154 9.32 -48.07 22.58
N GLU A 155 8.03 -47.72 22.60
CA GLU A 155 6.95 -48.63 23.01
C GLU A 155 6.85 -49.85 22.10
N ARG A 156 7.04 -49.67 20.78
CA ARG A 156 7.06 -50.78 19.83
C ARG A 156 8.21 -51.75 20.10
N ILE A 157 9.43 -51.23 20.30
CA ILE A 157 10.60 -52.05 20.62
C ILE A 157 10.36 -52.84 21.90
N LYS A 158 9.83 -52.18 22.94
CA LYS A 158 9.53 -52.83 24.23
C LYS A 158 8.52 -53.97 24.06
N LYS A 159 7.46 -53.74 23.29
CA LYS A 159 6.43 -54.76 23.01
C LYS A 159 6.99 -55.94 22.22
N ASP A 160 7.82 -55.67 21.21
CA ASP A 160 8.43 -56.72 20.39
C ASP A 160 9.47 -57.52 21.20
N SER A 161 10.20 -56.88 22.12
CA SER A 161 11.07 -57.57 23.10
C SER A 161 10.26 -58.49 24.01
N GLN A 162 9.18 -57.99 24.63
CA GLN A 162 8.32 -58.80 25.50
C GLN A 162 7.70 -59.99 24.76
N ARG A 163 7.35 -59.82 23.47
CA ARG A 163 6.88 -60.92 22.62
C ARG A 163 7.98 -61.97 22.42
N LEU A 164 9.20 -61.55 22.09
CA LEU A 164 10.34 -62.45 21.95
C LEU A 164 10.61 -63.21 23.25
N ASP A 165 10.57 -62.54 24.39
CA ASP A 165 10.74 -63.17 25.71
C ASP A 165 9.64 -64.18 26.00
N SER A 166 8.38 -63.85 25.70
CA SER A 166 7.24 -64.74 25.92
C SER A 166 7.25 -65.99 25.03
N LEU A 167 7.83 -65.88 23.84
CA LEU A 167 7.98 -66.97 22.88
C LEU A 167 9.30 -67.73 23.07
N SER A 168 10.16 -67.27 23.98
CA SER A 168 11.42 -67.94 24.30
C SER A 168 11.13 -69.29 24.95
N PRO A 169 11.69 -70.40 24.42
CA PRO A 169 11.59 -71.72 25.05
C PRO A 169 12.05 -71.71 26.52
N TRP A 170 12.97 -70.80 26.88
CA TRP A 170 13.44 -70.63 28.26
C TRP A 170 12.37 -70.09 29.20
N ALA A 171 11.49 -69.19 28.75
CA ALA A 171 10.39 -68.67 29.56
C ALA A 171 9.30 -69.72 29.85
N ILE A 172 9.24 -70.79 29.04
CA ILE A 172 8.39 -71.96 29.33
C ILE A 172 9.07 -72.83 30.39
N ILE A 173 10.38 -73.03 30.30
CA ILE A 173 11.15 -73.83 31.25
C ILE A 173 11.22 -73.15 32.63
N GLU A 174 11.38 -71.83 32.70
CA GLU A 174 11.38 -71.05 33.96
C GLU A 174 10.05 -71.13 34.72
N ARG A 175 8.92 -71.34 34.02
CA ARG A 175 7.61 -71.51 34.65
C ARG A 175 7.40 -72.90 35.28
N GLY A 176 8.45 -73.72 35.33
CA GLY A 176 8.44 -75.04 35.97
C GLY A 176 8.09 -76.19 35.04
N TYR A 177 7.99 -75.95 33.73
CA TYR A 177 7.83 -77.02 32.74
C TYR A 177 9.19 -77.62 32.37
N SER A 178 9.22 -78.93 32.17
CA SER A 178 10.43 -79.63 31.73
C SER A 178 10.26 -80.16 30.31
N ILE A 179 11.37 -80.23 29.55
CA ILE A 179 11.38 -80.82 28.21
C ILE A 179 12.04 -82.19 28.30
N CYS A 180 11.27 -83.25 28.02
CA CYS A 180 11.77 -84.62 27.99
C CYS A 180 12.23 -85.01 26.57
N ARG A 181 13.44 -85.57 26.47
CA ARG A 181 14.05 -86.07 25.23
C ARG A 181 14.46 -87.53 25.34
N LYS A 182 14.27 -88.31 24.27
CA LYS A 182 14.67 -89.73 24.20
C LYS A 182 16.16 -89.88 23.87
N ILE A 183 16.81 -90.90 24.45
CA ILE A 183 18.20 -91.26 24.13
C ILE A 183 18.23 -92.71 23.58
N PRO A 184 18.99 -93.00 22.50
CA PRO A 184 19.79 -92.09 21.68
C PRO A 184 18.96 -91.41 20.59
N GLY A 185 19.17 -90.11 20.35
CA GLY A 185 18.47 -89.35 19.28
C GLY A 185 18.02 -87.93 19.66
N LYS A 186 17.90 -87.62 20.95
CA LYS A 186 17.47 -86.29 21.47
C LYS A 186 16.10 -85.83 20.95
N GLU A 187 15.26 -86.74 20.47
CA GLU A 187 13.90 -86.45 20.02
C GLU A 187 13.00 -86.05 21.19
N ILE A 188 12.17 -85.01 21.01
CA ILE A 188 11.25 -84.51 22.05
C ILE A 188 10.07 -85.47 22.21
N ILE A 189 9.84 -85.93 23.42
CA ILE A 189 8.73 -86.81 23.78
C ILE A 189 7.49 -85.94 24.01
N LYS A 190 6.47 -86.08 23.16
CA LYS A 190 5.20 -85.33 23.27
C LYS A 190 4.03 -86.22 23.67
N ARG A 191 4.12 -87.53 23.44
CA ARG A 191 3.06 -88.51 23.75
C ARG A 191 3.62 -89.77 24.38
N LEU A 192 2.79 -90.48 25.16
CA LEU A 192 3.18 -91.65 25.94
C LEU A 192 3.58 -92.86 25.05
N GLU A 193 3.04 -92.94 23.83
CA GLU A 193 3.33 -94.04 22.88
C GLU A 193 4.76 -93.98 22.32
N GLN A 194 5.40 -92.81 22.35
CA GLN A 194 6.78 -92.61 21.87
C GLN A 194 7.84 -93.14 22.85
N ILE A 195 7.36 -93.40 24.07
CA ILE A 195 7.97 -94.07 25.22
C ILE A 195 8.32 -95.55 24.98
N GLU A 196 9.26 -96.21 25.65
CA GLU A 196 9.20 -97.64 25.98
C GLU A 196 9.63 -97.80 27.45
N VAL A 197 9.08 -98.79 28.16
CA VAL A 197 9.50 -99.05 29.55
C VAL A 197 10.95 -99.55 29.51
N GLY A 198 11.81 -98.94 30.31
CA GLY A 198 13.24 -99.18 30.34
C GLY A 198 14.09 -98.24 29.46
N ALA A 199 13.47 -97.36 28.67
CA ALA A 199 14.18 -96.37 27.86
C ALA A 199 14.84 -95.28 28.72
N LYS A 200 16.00 -94.77 28.28
CA LYS A 200 16.67 -93.62 28.90
C LYS A 200 16.12 -92.31 28.33
N ILE A 201 15.87 -91.34 29.22
CA ILE A 201 15.41 -89.99 28.89
C ILE A 201 16.32 -88.93 29.51
N GLU A 202 16.43 -87.80 28.81
CA GLU A 202 17.01 -86.55 29.30
C GLU A 202 15.87 -85.58 29.59
N VAL A 203 15.75 -85.13 30.84
CA VAL A 203 14.78 -84.11 31.25
C VAL A 203 15.55 -82.80 31.43
N ILE A 204 15.18 -81.79 30.64
CA ILE A 204 15.78 -80.47 30.71
C ILE A 204 14.87 -79.58 31.57
N ILE A 205 15.45 -79.00 32.62
CA ILE A 205 14.82 -78.04 33.54
C ILE A 205 15.58 -76.71 33.47
N SER A 206 15.10 -75.68 34.18
CA SER A 206 15.59 -74.30 34.06
C SER A 206 17.06 -74.16 34.45
N ASP A 207 17.52 -74.97 35.39
CA ASP A 207 18.85 -74.91 35.99
C ASP A 207 19.76 -76.10 35.61
N GLY A 208 19.28 -77.06 34.82
CA GLY A 208 20.08 -78.25 34.51
C GLY A 208 19.41 -79.33 33.68
N LYS A 209 20.10 -80.48 33.60
CA LYS A 209 19.64 -81.66 32.88
C LYS A 209 19.71 -82.89 33.77
N ILE A 210 18.64 -83.66 33.80
CA ILE A 210 18.52 -84.88 34.57
C ILE A 210 18.46 -86.07 33.61
N LEU A 211 19.31 -87.07 33.83
CA LEU A 211 19.22 -88.35 33.13
C LEU A 211 18.36 -89.29 33.95
N SER A 212 17.32 -89.84 33.33
CA SER A 212 16.38 -90.76 33.97
C SER A 212 16.08 -91.96 33.10
N LYS A 213 15.50 -93.01 33.68
CA LYS A 213 15.07 -94.23 33.00
C LYS A 213 13.58 -94.43 33.27
N VAL A 214 12.80 -94.76 32.23
CA VAL A 214 11.36 -94.99 32.35
C VAL A 214 11.12 -96.31 33.09
N GLU A 215 10.59 -96.27 34.31
CA GLU A 215 10.29 -97.48 35.09
C GLU A 215 8.90 -98.04 34.83
N LYS A 216 7.91 -97.16 34.63
CA LYS A 216 6.51 -97.54 34.41
C LYS A 216 5.83 -96.50 33.51
N LYS A 217 4.82 -96.93 32.73
CA LYS A 217 3.93 -96.03 32.00
C LYS A 217 2.51 -96.21 32.51
N GLU A 218 1.87 -95.13 32.87
CA GLU A 218 0.46 -95.09 33.21
C GLU A 218 -0.19 -93.95 32.42
N ALA A 219 -1.29 -94.25 31.74
CA ALA A 219 -2.09 -93.22 31.11
C ALA A 219 -2.93 -92.54 32.20
N VAL A 220 -2.75 -91.23 32.36
CA VAL A 220 -3.64 -90.43 33.18
C VAL A 220 -4.82 -90.06 32.30
N SER A 221 -5.99 -90.60 32.61
CA SER A 221 -7.25 -90.12 32.06
C SER A 221 -7.56 -88.77 32.71
N ASN A 222 -7.53 -87.70 31.92
CA ASN A 222 -8.21 -86.46 32.28
C ASN A 222 -9.70 -86.58 31.93
#